data_AF-A0A958H1M5-F1
#
_entry.id   AF-A0A958H1M5-F1
#
_cell.length_a   1.000
_cell.length_b   1.000
_cell.length_c   1.000
_cell.angle_alpha   90.00
_cell.angle_beta   90.00
_cell.angle_gamma   90.00
#
_symmetry.space_group_name_H-M   'P 1'
#
loop_
_entity.id
_entity.type
_entity.pdbx_description
1 polymer ?
#
loop_
_entity_poly.entity_id
_entity_poly.type
_entity_poly.pdbx_seq_one_letter_code
_entity_poly.pdbx_strand_id
1 'polypeptide(L)'
;MKIIRYLRVALESITAHKLRAILTMLGIIIGVAAVLVTMGIGRGAAANITERIESQGTNLLTINPGASSSGGIQGDSGSAGTLTLKDAHDLMNKDLHPAVSLVAPEYAA
;
A
#
# COMPACT_ATOMS: atom_id res chain seq x y z
N MET A 1 10.83 19.19 51.40
CA MET A 1 11.22 18.47 50.16
C MET A 1 11.29 16.96 50.40
N LYS A 2 10.16 16.26 50.33
CA LYS A 2 10.09 14.81 50.61
C LYS A 2 10.38 13.94 49.36
N ILE A 3 9.90 14.36 48.18
CA ILE A 3 10.12 13.68 46.89
C ILE A 3 11.61 13.48 46.58
N ILE A 4 12.43 14.52 46.76
CA ILE A 4 13.88 14.45 46.50
C ILE A 4 14.57 13.39 47.38
N ARG A 5 14.10 13.20 48.61
CA ARG A 5 14.67 12.21 49.53
C ARG A 5 14.30 10.79 49.12
N TYR A 6 13.04 10.56 48.70
CA TYR A 6 12.62 9.28 48.14
C TYR A 6 13.33 8.94 46.83
N LEU A 7 13.54 9.92 45.94
CA LEU A 7 14.26 9.72 44.69
C LEU A 7 15.71 9.29 44.94
N ARG A 8 16.39 9.94 45.90
CA ARG A 8 17.76 9.57 46.31
C ARG A 8 17.83 8.14 46.84
N VAL A 9 16.91 7.75 47.72
CA VAL A 9 16.85 6.40 48.29
C VAL A 9 16.57 5.34 47.20
N ALA A 10 15.69 5.64 46.25
CA ALA A 10 15.40 4.74 45.13
C ALA A 10 16.62 4.51 44.23
N LEU A 11 17.36 5.58 43.89
CA LEU A 11 18.59 5.49 43.11
C LEU A 11 19.67 4.68 43.82
N GLU A 12 19.83 4.90 45.13
CA GLU A 12 20.77 4.14 45.96
C GLU A 12 20.44 2.65 45.97
N SER A 13 19.15 2.30 46.13
CA SER A 13 18.67 0.91 46.09
C SER A 13 18.93 0.21 44.75
N ILE A 14 18.76 0.92 43.62
CA ILE A 14 19.08 0.43 42.27
C ILE A 14 20.58 0.15 42.14
N THR A 15 21.43 1.05 42.64
CA THR A 15 22.90 0.87 42.59
C THR A 15 23.42 -0.21 43.52
N ALA A 16 22.69 -0.55 44.59
CA ALA A 16 23.02 -1.66 45.48
C ALA A 16 22.79 -3.04 44.82
N HIS A 17 21.84 -3.15 43.89
CA HIS A 17 21.47 -4.41 43.23
C HIS A 17 21.68 -4.34 41.70
N LYS A 18 22.90 -3.97 41.29
CA LYS A 18 23.24 -3.69 39.88
C LYS A 18 22.80 -4.79 38.91
N LEU A 19 23.07 -6.07 39.22
CA LEU A 19 22.71 -7.17 38.32
C LEU A 19 21.20 -7.27 38.13
N ARG A 20 20.42 -7.24 39.22
CA ARG A 20 18.95 -7.33 39.14
C ARG A 20 18.37 -6.12 38.38
N ALA A 21 18.87 -4.92 38.66
CA ALA A 21 18.45 -3.72 37.96
C ALA A 21 18.76 -3.79 36.45
N ILE A 22 19.96 -4.23 36.07
CA ILE A 22 20.35 -4.35 34.67
C ILE A 22 19.50 -5.40 33.94
N LEU A 23 19.33 -6.60 34.52
CA LEU A 23 18.57 -7.68 33.87
C LEU A 23 17.09 -7.29 33.67
N THR A 24 16.47 -6.60 34.63
CA THR A 24 15.08 -6.15 34.51
C THR A 24 14.91 -5.04 33.47
N MET A 25 15.84 -4.08 33.42
CA MET A 25 15.85 -3.05 32.37
C MET A 25 16.10 -3.64 30.99
N LEU A 26 17.04 -4.59 30.87
CA LEU A 26 17.36 -5.26 29.61
C LEU A 26 16.13 -5.95 29.02
N GLY A 27 15.35 -6.65 29.84
CA GLY A 27 14.11 -7.30 29.40
C GLY A 27 13.09 -6.31 28.82
N ILE A 28 12.91 -5.15 29.47
CA ILE A 28 12.01 -4.11 28.97
C ILE A 28 12.53 -3.50 27.67
N ILE A 29 13.84 -3.22 27.57
CA ILE A 29 14.45 -2.65 26.37
C ILE A 29 14.27 -3.59 25.17
N ILE A 30 14.59 -4.87 25.32
CA ILE A 30 14.45 -5.85 24.24
C ILE A 30 12.97 -6.04 23.87
N GLY A 31 12.08 -6.12 24.87
CA GLY A 31 10.64 -6.28 24.64
C GLY A 31 10.04 -5.13 23.84
N VAL A 32 10.30 -3.88 24.25
CA VAL A 32 9.79 -2.69 23.54
C VAL A 32 10.44 -2.55 22.16
N ALA A 33 11.75 -2.83 22.04
CA ALA A 33 12.44 -2.76 20.75
C ALA A 33 11.86 -3.73 19.72
N ALA A 34 11.59 -4.99 20.09
CA ALA A 34 11.01 -5.98 19.18
C ALA A 34 9.64 -5.54 18.64
N VAL A 35 8.79 -4.96 19.50
CA VAL A 35 7.48 -4.44 19.09
C VAL A 35 7.62 -3.22 18.19
N LEU A 36 8.51 -2.28 18.51
CA LEU A 36 8.75 -1.10 17.68
C LEU A 36 9.27 -1.46 16.28
N VAL A 37 10.21 -2.42 16.18
CA VAL A 37 10.77 -2.86 14.90
C VAL A 37 9.70 -3.51 14.03
N THR A 38 8.96 -4.47 14.58
CA THR A 38 7.92 -5.18 13.82
C THR A 38 6.80 -4.25 13.36
N MET A 39 6.38 -3.31 14.20
CA MET A 39 5.40 -2.29 13.86
C MET A 39 5.91 -1.32 12.79
N GLY A 40 7.18 -0.90 12.89
CA GLY A 40 7.83 -0.05 11.89
C GLY A 40 7.90 -0.72 10.53
N ILE A 41 8.35 -1.97 10.48
CA ILE A 41 8.40 -2.78 9.24
C ILE A 41 7.00 -2.96 8.67
N GLY A 42 6.02 -3.33 9.50
CA GLY A 42 4.65 -3.56 9.03
C GLY A 42 4.03 -2.32 8.39
N ARG A 43 4.14 -1.17 9.07
CA ARG A 43 3.62 0.10 8.54
C ARG A 43 4.38 0.58 7.31
N GLY A 44 5.71 0.47 7.30
CA GLY A 44 6.53 0.86 6.16
C GLY A 44 6.26 0.00 4.93
N ALA A 45 6.12 -1.31 5.10
CA ALA A 45 5.79 -2.23 4.01
C ALA A 45 4.38 -1.94 3.45
N ALA A 46 3.39 -1.73 4.32
CA ALA A 46 2.04 -1.38 3.91
C ALA A 46 2.00 -0.06 3.11
N ALA A 47 2.71 0.96 3.58
CA ALA A 47 2.83 2.23 2.88
C ALA A 47 3.50 2.08 1.51
N ASN A 48 4.60 1.31 1.43
CA ASN A 48 5.31 1.09 0.17
C ASN A 48 4.48 0.30 -0.85
N ILE A 49 3.71 -0.70 -0.39
CA ILE A 49 2.79 -1.44 -1.25
C ILE A 49 1.69 -0.51 -1.76
N THR A 50 1.11 0.31 -0.88
CA THR A 50 0.08 1.27 -1.24
C THR A 50 0.59 2.25 -2.30
N GLU A 51 1.77 2.83 -2.09
CA GLU A 51 2.41 3.75 -3.04
C GLU A 51 2.69 3.10 -4.40
N ARG A 52 3.14 1.83 -4.42
CA ARG A 52 3.34 1.09 -5.67
C ARG A 52 2.02 0.82 -6.40
N ILE A 53 0.94 0.52 -5.68
CA ILE A 53 -0.39 0.33 -6.26
C ILE A 53 -0.92 1.67 -6.80
N GLU A 54 -0.77 2.74 -6.03
CA GLU A 54 -1.14 4.10 -6.44
C GLU A 54 -0.36 4.57 -7.68
N SER A 55 0.94 4.26 -7.75
CA SER A 55 1.78 4.61 -8.91
C SER A 55 1.39 3.89 -10.20
N GLN A 56 0.71 2.74 -10.11
CA GLN A 56 0.14 2.05 -11.27
C GLN A 56 -1.20 2.65 -11.71
N GLY A 57 -1.77 3.57 -10.94
CA GLY A 57 -3.02 4.26 -11.22
C GLY A 57 -4.21 3.62 -10.50
N THR A 58 -4.81 4.37 -9.58
CA THR A 58 -6.00 3.94 -8.79
C THR A 58 -7.32 4.12 -9.53
N ASN A 59 -7.30 4.61 -10.76
CA ASN A 59 -8.51 4.92 -11.55
C ASN A 59 -8.35 4.53 -13.03
N LEU A 60 -7.86 3.32 -13.28
CA LEU A 60 -7.75 2.77 -14.63
C LEU A 60 -8.95 1.88 -14.94
N LEU A 61 -9.61 2.15 -16.07
CA LEU A 61 -10.66 1.31 -16.64
C LEU A 61 -10.18 0.82 -18.02
N THR A 62 -9.84 -0.46 -18.11
CA THR A 62 -9.40 -1.08 -19.36
C THR A 62 -10.61 -1.67 -20.10
N ILE A 63 -10.79 -1.28 -21.36
CA ILE A 63 -11.87 -1.77 -22.23
C ILE A 63 -11.24 -2.63 -23.32
N ASN A 64 -11.55 -3.93 -23.31
CA ASN A 64 -11.08 -4.87 -24.32
C ASN A 64 -12.25 -5.35 -25.18
N PRO A 65 -12.06 -5.53 -26.51
CA PRO A 65 -13.07 -6.13 -27.35
C PRO A 65 -13.36 -7.58 -26.94
N GLY A 66 -14.58 -8.03 -27.20
CA GLY A 66 -14.94 -9.43 -27.00
C GLY A 66 -14.25 -10.38 -28.00
N ALA A 67 -14.62 -11.66 -27.95
CA ALA A 67 -14.19 -12.62 -28.95
C ALA A 67 -15.14 -12.62 -30.15
N SER A 68 -14.61 -12.58 -31.38
CA SER A 68 -15.43 -12.70 -32.58
C SER A 68 -15.97 -14.13 -32.71
N SER A 69 -17.28 -14.30 -32.86
CA SER A 69 -17.87 -15.59 -33.20
C SER A 69 -18.43 -15.51 -34.62
N SER A 70 -17.93 -16.37 -35.51
CA SER A 70 -18.43 -16.49 -36.88
C SER A 70 -18.65 -17.96 -37.20
N GLY A 71 -19.88 -18.31 -37.60
CA GLY A 71 -20.21 -19.69 -38.01
C GLY A 71 -20.10 -20.76 -36.91
N GLY A 72 -20.21 -20.40 -35.63
CA GLY A 72 -20.09 -21.33 -34.50
C GLY A 72 -18.65 -21.56 -34.01
N ILE A 73 -17.67 -20.85 -34.58
CA ILE A 73 -16.28 -20.86 -34.14
C ILE A 73 -16.04 -19.60 -33.31
N GLN A 74 -15.70 -19.77 -32.03
CA GLN A 74 -15.35 -18.66 -31.13
C GLN A 74 -13.85 -18.35 -31.30
N GLY A 75 -13.53 -17.15 -31.76
CA GLY A 75 -12.16 -16.64 -31.83
C GLY A 75 -11.57 -16.31 -30.46
N ASP A 76 -10.30 -15.88 -30.44
CA ASP A 76 -9.59 -15.51 -29.22
C ASP A 76 -10.16 -14.24 -28.55
N SER A 77 -9.86 -14.02 -27.27
CA SER A 77 -10.30 -12.84 -26.53
C SER A 77 -9.66 -11.59 -27.15
N GLY A 78 -10.48 -10.60 -27.52
CA GLY A 78 -10.00 -9.41 -28.24
C GLY A 78 -9.99 -9.53 -29.77
N SER A 79 -10.39 -10.69 -30.32
CA SER A 79 -10.46 -10.91 -31.77
C SER A 79 -11.64 -10.18 -32.44
N ALA A 80 -12.63 -9.71 -31.67
CA ALA A 80 -13.70 -8.89 -32.22
C ALA A 80 -13.20 -7.49 -32.57
N GLY A 81 -13.03 -7.17 -33.86
CA GLY A 81 -12.71 -5.83 -34.37
C GLY A 81 -13.84 -4.80 -34.22
N THR A 82 -14.57 -4.84 -33.10
CA THR A 82 -15.71 -3.98 -32.76
C THR A 82 -15.30 -2.71 -32.02
N LEU A 83 -14.11 -2.69 -31.42
CA LEU A 83 -13.54 -1.51 -30.77
C LEU A 83 -12.70 -0.74 -31.79
N THR A 84 -13.09 0.50 -32.06
CA THR A 84 -12.49 1.35 -33.10
C THR A 84 -11.88 2.60 -32.50
N LEU A 85 -11.00 3.28 -33.27
CA LEU A 85 -10.44 4.57 -32.84
C LEU A 85 -11.50 5.65 -32.65
N LYS A 86 -12.66 5.53 -33.31
CA LYS A 86 -13.76 6.47 -33.11
C LYS A 86 -14.29 6.39 -31.68
N ASP A 87 -14.41 5.18 -31.14
CA ASP A 87 -14.88 4.97 -29.76
C ASP A 87 -13.96 5.65 -28.75
N ALA A 88 -12.63 5.65 -29.00
CA ALA A 88 -11.67 6.36 -28.16
C ALA A 88 -11.84 7.89 -28.21
N HIS A 89 -12.19 8.46 -29.37
CA HIS A 89 -12.45 9.90 -29.51
C HIS A 89 -13.78 10.30 -28.87
N ASP A 90 -14.82 9.48 -29.04
CA ASP A 90 -16.14 9.72 -28.44
C ASP A 90 -16.06 9.68 -26.90
N LEU A 91 -15.26 8.76 -26.34
CA LEU A 91 -14.99 8.68 -24.89
C LEU A 91 -14.19 9.86 -24.34
N MET A 92 -13.41 10.56 -25.18
CA MET A 92 -12.66 11.76 -24.78
C MET A 92 -13.55 13.01 -24.71
N ASN A 93 -14.78 12.95 -25.24
CA ASN A 93 -15.70 14.06 -25.19
C ASN A 93 -16.25 14.29 -23.78
N LYS A 94 -15.73 15.33 -23.11
CA LYS A 94 -16.09 15.71 -21.74
C LYS A 94 -17.55 16.14 -21.56
N ASP A 95 -18.23 16.57 -22.63
CA ASP A 95 -19.64 16.98 -22.56
C ASP A 95 -20.58 15.78 -22.38
N LEU A 96 -20.24 14.62 -22.97
CA LEU A 96 -20.97 13.37 -22.77
C LEU A 96 -20.44 12.56 -21.58
N HIS A 97 -19.13 12.66 -21.29
CA HIS A 97 -18.45 11.83 -20.30
C HIS A 97 -17.57 12.67 -19.35
N PRO A 98 -18.16 13.37 -18.35
CA PRO A 98 -17.42 14.22 -17.43
C PRO A 98 -16.49 13.47 -16.47
N ALA A 99 -16.70 12.17 -16.27
CA ALA A 99 -15.89 11.32 -15.41
C ALA A 99 -14.59 10.83 -16.07
N VAL A 100 -14.47 10.94 -17.39
CA VAL A 100 -13.31 10.46 -18.14
C VAL A 100 -12.32 11.61 -18.29
N SER A 101 -11.18 11.50 -17.60
CA SER A 101 -10.12 12.51 -17.64
C SER A 101 -9.19 12.35 -18.84
N LEU A 102 -8.80 11.11 -19.13
CA LEU A 102 -7.82 10.72 -20.14
C LEU A 102 -8.24 9.38 -20.77
N VAL A 103 -7.99 9.25 -22.07
CA VAL A 103 -8.20 8.01 -22.83
C VAL A 103 -6.90 7.73 -23.59
N ALA A 104 -6.41 6.49 -23.51
CA ALA A 104 -5.23 6.02 -24.23
C ALA A 104 -5.63 4.81 -25.08
N PRO A 105 -5.71 4.94 -26.42
CA PRO A 105 -5.96 3.79 -27.29
C PRO A 105 -4.70 2.94 -27.41
N GLU A 106 -4.85 1.63 -27.27
CA GLU A 106 -3.79 0.63 -27.49
C GLU A 106 -4.03 -0.10 -28.81
N TYR A 107 -3.02 -0.14 -29.67
CA TYR A 107 -3.09 -0.86 -30.94
C TYR A 107 -2.61 -2.29 -30.72
N ALA A 108 -3.53 -3.26 -30.82
CA ALA A 108 -3.14 -4.65 -30.97
C ALA A 108 -2.49 -4.83 -32.35
N ALA A 109 -1.25 -5.32 -32.37
CA ALA A 109 -0.48 -5.59 -33.60
C ALA A 109 -0.98 -6.83 -34.33
#